data_AF-A0A969SP75-F1
#
_entry.id   AF-A0A969SP75-F1
#
_cell.length_a   1.000
_cell.length_b   1.000
_cell.length_c   1.000
_cell.angle_alpha   90.00
_cell.angle_beta   90.00
_cell.angle_gamma   90.00
#
_symmetry.space_group_name_H-M   'P 1'
#
loop_
_entity.id
_entity.type
_entity.pdbx_description
1 polymer ?
#
loop_
_entity_poly.entity_id
_entity_poly.type
_entity_poly.pdbx_seq_one_letter_code
_entity_poly.pdbx_strand_id
1 'polypeptide(L)'
;MDIRLEAAFDVIKYQQTLINQRDLLEAWLNESLQYSNYGGTFKITPQLMVFVKLLVDNHYQASVIIDEYNTPILVENLQEFLETLLEIYATVTNEYYVKFQELRKKRNVKDLVGWGEES
;
A
#
# COMPACT_ATOMS: atom_id res chain seq x y z
N MET A 1 -19.76 10.93 -37.99
CA MET A 1 -18.60 10.93 -37.08
C MET A 1 -17.60 9.94 -37.67
N ASP A 2 -16.32 10.31 -37.79
CA ASP A 2 -15.30 9.47 -38.46
C ASP A 2 -14.95 8.28 -37.55
N ILE A 3 -15.01 7.05 -38.09
CA ILE A 3 -14.73 5.78 -37.40
C ILE A 3 -13.35 5.80 -36.73
N ARG A 4 -12.37 6.49 -37.33
CA ARG A 4 -11.02 6.62 -36.77
C ARG A 4 -11.01 7.47 -35.50
N LEU A 5 -11.87 8.49 -35.45
CA LEU A 5 -12.00 9.38 -34.31
C LEU A 5 -12.67 8.66 -33.13
N GLU A 6 -13.72 7.88 -33.38
CA GLU A 6 -14.38 7.04 -32.36
C GLU A 6 -13.43 6.01 -31.75
N ALA A 7 -12.68 5.30 -32.59
CA ALA A 7 -11.68 4.33 -32.11
C ALA A 7 -10.58 5.00 -31.28
N ALA A 8 -10.12 6.19 -31.66
CA ALA A 8 -9.15 6.95 -30.87
C ALA A 8 -9.71 7.37 -29.51
N PHE A 9 -10.98 7.79 -29.45
CA PHE A 9 -11.64 8.14 -28.19
C PHE A 9 -11.76 6.95 -27.23
N ASP A 10 -12.06 5.76 -27.72
CA ASP A 10 -12.17 4.56 -26.87
C ASP A 10 -10.81 4.12 -26.30
N VAL A 11 -9.72 4.28 -27.06
CA VAL A 11 -8.35 4.06 -26.56
C VAL A 11 -8.00 5.03 -25.44
N ILE A 12 -8.32 6.32 -25.61
CA ILE A 12 -8.05 7.35 -24.58
C ILE A 12 -8.84 7.06 -23.30
N LYS A 13 -10.14 6.71 -23.42
CA LYS A 13 -10.96 6.34 -22.26
C LYS A 13 -10.38 5.14 -21.52
N TYR A 14 -9.99 4.09 -22.23
CA TYR A 14 -9.35 2.91 -21.63
C TYR A 14 -8.08 3.28 -20.87
N GLN A 15 -7.19 4.08 -21.47
CA GLN A 15 -5.95 4.49 -20.82
C GLN A 15 -6.22 5.32 -19.56
N GLN A 16 -7.14 6.27 -19.62
CA GLN A 16 -7.49 7.10 -18.48
C GLN A 16 -8.07 6.27 -17.35
N THR A 17 -9.00 5.35 -17.64
CA THR A 17 -9.57 4.46 -16.63
C THR A 17 -8.50 3.56 -16.02
N LEU A 18 -7.58 3.01 -16.83
CA LEU A 18 -6.49 2.18 -16.32
C LEU A 18 -5.55 2.96 -15.38
N ILE A 19 -5.21 4.20 -15.71
CA ILE A 19 -4.40 5.08 -14.85
C ILE A 19 -5.11 5.31 -13.52
N ASN A 20 -6.39 5.73 -13.57
CA ASN A 20 -7.17 5.97 -12.36
C ASN A 20 -7.23 4.73 -11.46
N GLN A 21 -7.38 3.53 -12.02
CA GLN A 21 -7.41 2.29 -11.23
C GLN A 21 -6.05 1.94 -10.61
N ARG A 22 -4.94 2.32 -11.26
CA ARG A 22 -3.60 2.18 -10.67
C ARG A 22 -3.39 3.16 -9.52
N ASP A 23 -3.81 4.41 -9.70
CA ASP A 23 -3.72 5.44 -8.68
C ASP A 23 -4.53 5.05 -7.43
N LEU A 24 -5.74 4.51 -7.62
CA LEU A 24 -6.56 3.97 -6.52
C LEU A 24 -5.87 2.80 -5.81
N LEU A 25 -5.26 1.88 -6.55
CA LEU A 25 -4.54 0.75 -5.97
C LEU A 25 -3.29 1.18 -5.19
N GLU A 26 -2.59 2.21 -5.67
CA GLU A 26 -1.45 2.82 -4.96
C GLU A 26 -1.90 3.58 -3.71
N ALA A 27 -3.03 4.30 -3.77
CA ALA A 27 -3.61 4.96 -2.60
C ALA A 27 -3.98 3.91 -1.52
N TRP A 28 -4.67 2.83 -1.92
CA TRP A 28 -5.01 1.72 -1.05
C TRP A 28 -3.77 1.07 -0.41
N LEU A 29 -2.69 0.86 -1.18
CA LEU A 29 -1.43 0.33 -0.64
C LEU A 29 -0.85 1.26 0.43
N ASN A 30 -0.80 2.56 0.15
CA ASN A 30 -0.23 3.54 1.07
C ASN A 30 -1.03 3.67 2.37
N GLU A 31 -2.36 3.54 2.30
CA GLU A 31 -3.25 3.52 3.45
C GLU A 31 -3.11 2.21 4.25
N SER A 32 -3.07 1.07 3.57
CA SER A 32 -2.94 -0.25 4.20
C SER A 32 -1.60 -0.46 4.90
N LEU A 33 -0.56 0.27 4.50
CA LEU A 33 0.74 0.31 5.17
C LEU A 33 0.84 1.39 6.25
N GLN A 34 -0.28 1.95 6.73
CA GLN A 34 -0.32 2.75 7.94
C GLN A 34 -0.65 1.88 9.15
N TYR A 35 0.14 2.02 10.21
CA TYR A 35 -0.07 1.31 11.46
C TYR A 35 -0.07 2.26 12.63
N SER A 36 -1.20 2.36 13.32
CA SER A 36 -1.36 3.21 14.49
C SER A 36 -1.31 2.38 15.78
N ASN A 37 -0.28 2.62 16.59
CA ASN A 37 -0.12 2.01 17.91
C ASN A 37 0.72 2.92 18.82
N TYR A 38 0.69 2.69 20.13
CA TYR A 38 1.40 3.47 21.15
C TYR A 38 1.09 4.98 21.10
N GLY A 39 -0.06 5.37 20.53
CA GLY A 39 -0.46 6.76 20.34
C GLY A 39 0.20 7.47 19.15
N GLY A 40 0.95 6.77 18.31
CA GLY A 40 1.54 7.29 17.07
C GLY A 40 1.05 6.60 15.82
N THR A 41 1.41 7.14 14.65
CA THR A 41 1.13 6.51 13.35
C THR A 41 2.42 6.30 12.56
N PHE A 42 2.67 5.04 12.20
CA PHE A 42 3.87 4.62 11.50
C PHE A 42 3.53 4.16 10.08
N LYS A 43 4.25 4.69 9.10
CA LYS A 43 4.25 4.11 7.76
C LYS A 43 5.17 2.89 7.76
N ILE A 44 4.58 1.72 7.51
CA ILE A 44 5.32 0.47 7.41
C ILE A 44 6.16 0.50 6.13
N THR A 45 7.46 0.60 6.33
CA THR A 45 8.45 0.61 5.25
C THR A 45 9.54 -0.42 5.55
N PRO A 46 10.24 -0.92 4.51
CA PRO A 46 11.44 -1.72 4.73
C PRO A 46 12.48 -0.99 5.60
N GLN A 47 12.60 0.34 5.48
CA GLN A 47 13.51 1.11 6.34
C GLN A 47 13.11 1.04 7.82
N LEU A 48 11.84 1.25 8.14
CA LEU A 48 11.35 1.15 9.52
C LEU A 48 11.56 -0.26 10.08
N MET A 49 11.18 -1.30 9.32
CA MET A 49 11.34 -2.69 9.76
C MET A 49 12.81 -3.05 10.01
N VAL A 50 13.71 -2.65 9.11
CA VAL A 50 15.16 -2.87 9.29
C VAL A 50 15.69 -2.10 10.50
N PHE A 51 15.24 -0.88 10.73
CA PHE A 51 15.62 -0.10 11.91
C PHE A 51 15.17 -0.75 13.21
N VAL A 52 13.91 -1.18 13.30
CA VAL A 52 13.38 -1.89 14.47
C VAL A 52 14.12 -3.23 14.67
N LYS A 53 14.37 -3.98 13.59
CA LYS A 53 15.16 -5.21 13.62
C LYS A 53 16.56 -4.97 14.20
N LEU A 54 17.23 -3.89 13.79
CA LEU A 54 18.53 -3.51 14.34
C LEU A 54 18.46 -3.27 15.84
N LEU A 55 17.43 -2.57 16.35
CA LEU A 55 17.26 -2.35 17.78
C LEU A 55 17.06 -3.67 18.55
N VAL A 56 16.20 -4.55 18.03
CA VAL A 56 15.96 -5.89 18.59
C VAL A 56 17.25 -6.71 18.61
N ASP A 57 18.04 -6.70 17.52
CA ASP A 57 19.30 -7.44 17.43
C ASP A 57 20.37 -6.93 18.39
N ASN A 58 20.29 -5.65 18.77
CA ASN A 58 21.12 -5.05 19.81
C ASN A 58 20.51 -5.19 21.23
N HIS A 59 19.51 -6.06 21.39
CA HIS A 59 18.86 -6.39 22.66
C HIS A 59 18.12 -5.22 23.33
N TYR A 60 17.72 -4.19 22.59
CA TYR A 60 16.80 -3.18 23.09
C TYR A 60 15.39 -3.76 23.18
N GLN A 61 14.74 -3.61 24.35
CA GLN A 61 13.35 -4.02 24.55
C GLN A 61 12.36 -2.91 24.15
N ALA A 62 12.76 -1.66 24.40
CA ALA A 62 11.97 -0.47 24.12
C ALA A 62 12.86 0.61 23.48
N SER A 63 12.27 1.48 22.66
CA SER A 63 12.95 2.67 22.12
C SER A 63 11.94 3.76 21.77
N VAL A 64 12.40 5.00 21.80
CA VAL A 64 11.66 6.11 21.18
C VAL A 64 11.87 6.07 19.67
N ILE A 65 10.78 6.08 18.92
CA ILE A 65 10.75 6.11 17.45
C ILE A 65 9.93 7.33 17.03
N ILE A 66 10.39 8.02 15.98
CA ILE A 66 9.66 9.16 15.41
C ILE A 66 8.60 8.63 14.44
N ASP A 67 7.36 9.07 14.61
CA ASP A 67 6.22 8.71 13.76
C ASP A 67 6.14 9.59 12.49
N GLU A 68 5.14 9.36 11.63
CA GLU A 68 4.96 10.12 10.38
C GLU A 68 4.72 11.63 10.60
N TYR A 69 4.28 12.03 11.79
CA TYR A 69 4.00 13.42 12.14
C TYR A 69 5.12 14.08 12.95
N ASN A 70 6.32 13.47 12.97
CA ASN A 70 7.46 13.89 13.78
C ASN A 70 7.20 13.85 15.29
N THR A 71 6.28 12.99 15.73
CA THR A 71 5.97 12.79 17.15
C THR A 71 6.92 11.73 17.72
N PRO A 72 7.59 11.98 18.86
CA PRO A 72 8.37 10.95 19.52
C PRO A 72 7.45 9.99 20.28
N ILE A 73 7.48 8.71 19.88
CA ILE A 73 6.63 7.66 20.44
C ILE A 73 7.50 6.62 21.12
N LEU A 74 7.21 6.31 22.38
CA LEU A 74 7.85 5.20 23.09
C LEU A 74 7.20 3.89 22.64
N VAL A 75 7.97 3.06 21.94
CA VAL A 75 7.58 1.67 21.66
C VAL A 75 8.12 0.80 22.77
N GLU A 76 7.22 0.27 23.60
CA GLU A 76 7.59 -0.48 24.83
C GLU A 76 8.02 -1.92 24.57
N ASN A 77 7.57 -2.52 23.45
CA ASN A 77 7.91 -3.88 23.04
C ASN A 77 8.32 -3.92 21.57
N LEU A 78 9.63 -3.78 21.31
CA LEU A 78 10.18 -3.76 19.96
C LEU A 78 10.03 -5.10 19.22
N GLN A 79 10.02 -6.23 19.94
CA GLN A 79 9.87 -7.55 19.33
C GLN A 79 8.47 -7.72 18.75
N GLU A 80 7.44 -7.47 19.57
CA GLU A 80 6.03 -7.54 19.15
C GLU A 80 5.71 -6.50 18.06
N PHE A 81 6.28 -5.30 18.18
CA PHE A 81 6.15 -4.27 17.17
C PHE A 81 6.71 -4.75 15.82
N LEU A 82 7.94 -5.30 15.80
CA LEU A 82 8.56 -5.83 14.59
C LEU A 82 7.75 -6.97 13.95
N GLU A 83 7.27 -7.91 14.76
CA GLU A 83 6.45 -9.04 14.30
C GLU A 83 5.19 -8.53 13.61
N THR A 84 4.51 -7.56 14.22
CA THR A 84 3.31 -6.92 13.66
C THR A 84 3.60 -6.21 12.34
N LEU A 85 4.70 -5.44 12.28
CA LEU A 85 5.10 -4.74 11.05
C LEU A 85 5.34 -5.72 9.89
N LEU A 86 6.04 -6.83 10.16
CA LEU A 86 6.33 -7.86 9.17
C LEU A 86 5.05 -8.56 8.69
N GLU A 87 4.14 -8.89 9.60
CA GLU A 87 2.87 -9.53 9.28
C GLU A 87 1.99 -8.65 8.39
N ILE A 88 1.80 -7.38 8.78
CA ILE A 88 1.01 -6.43 7.98
C ILE A 88 1.67 -6.23 6.62
N TYR A 89 2.99 -6.01 6.58
CA TYR A 89 3.71 -5.80 5.32
C TYR A 89 3.56 -7.01 4.38
N ALA A 90 3.77 -8.22 4.88
CA ALA A 90 3.66 -9.44 4.07
C ALA A 90 2.22 -9.63 3.56
N THR A 91 1.22 -9.41 4.40
CA THR A 91 -0.19 -9.54 4.02
C THR A 91 -0.57 -8.54 2.93
N VAL A 92 -0.31 -7.25 3.18
CA VAL A 92 -0.67 -6.15 2.28
C VAL A 92 0.08 -6.26 0.95
N THR A 93 1.37 -6.59 0.94
CA THR A 93 2.14 -6.69 -0.31
C THR A 93 1.74 -7.90 -1.16
N ASN A 94 1.37 -9.01 -0.54
CA ASN A 94 0.81 -10.16 -1.25
C ASN A 94 -0.56 -9.83 -1.87
N GLU A 95 -1.44 -9.16 -1.11
CA GLU A 95 -2.73 -8.72 -1.64
C GLU A 95 -2.56 -7.68 -2.77
N TYR A 96 -1.65 -6.72 -2.61
CA TYR A 96 -1.29 -5.76 -3.66
C TYR A 96 -0.83 -6.47 -4.92
N TYR A 97 0.02 -7.50 -4.79
CA TYR A 97 0.46 -8.29 -5.93
C TYR A 97 -0.72 -8.95 -6.66
N VAL A 98 -1.64 -9.58 -5.92
CA VAL A 98 -2.84 -10.21 -6.51
C VAL A 98 -3.68 -9.18 -7.27
N LYS A 99 -4.07 -8.08 -6.61
CA LYS A 99 -4.87 -7.00 -7.22
C LYS A 99 -4.18 -6.40 -8.45
N PHE A 100 -2.86 -6.21 -8.39
CA PHE A 100 -2.08 -5.70 -9.52
C PHE A 100 -2.08 -6.67 -10.71
N GLN A 101 -1.95 -7.98 -10.47
CA GLN A 101 -2.03 -8.98 -11.53
C GLN A 101 -3.42 -9.06 -12.16
N GLU A 102 -4.48 -8.88 -11.38
CA GLU A 102 -5.85 -8.81 -11.89
C GLU A 102 -6.05 -7.58 -12.77
N LEU A 103 -5.64 -6.40 -12.30
CA LEU A 103 -5.73 -5.15 -13.06
C LEU A 103 -4.99 -5.25 -14.40
N ARG A 104 -3.80 -5.87 -14.42
CA ARG A 104 -3.02 -6.09 -15.65
C ARG A 104 -3.70 -6.99 -16.68
N LYS A 105 -4.62 -7.87 -16.27
CA LYS A 105 -5.34 -8.76 -17.19
C LYS A 105 -6.52 -8.05 -17.88
N LYS A 106 -6.98 -6.90 -17.37
CA LYS A 106 -8.15 -6.17 -17.87
C LYS A 106 -7.81 -5.41 -19.17
N ARG A 107 -8.51 -5.75 -20.27
CA ARG A 107 -8.20 -5.24 -21.61
C ARG A 107 -9.26 -4.32 -22.22
N ASN A 108 -10.36 -4.05 -21.53
CA ASN A 108 -11.40 -3.15 -22.00
C ASN A 108 -11.94 -2.27 -20.85
N VAL A 109 -12.64 -1.18 -21.21
CA VAL A 109 -13.16 -0.18 -20.24
C VAL A 109 -14.21 -0.81 -19.30
N LYS A 110 -15.07 -1.70 -19.80
CA LYS A 110 -16.14 -2.30 -18.99
C LYS A 110 -15.57 -3.12 -17.84
N ASP A 111 -14.52 -3.90 -18.10
CA ASP A 111 -13.89 -4.74 -17.09
C ASP A 111 -13.12 -3.91 -16.06
N LEU A 112 -12.70 -2.67 -16.41
CA LEU A 112 -12.00 -1.74 -15.52
C LEU A 112 -12.95 -0.92 -14.64
N VAL A 113 -14.13 -0.55 -15.13
CA VAL A 113 -15.10 0.25 -14.36
C VAL A 113 -15.74 -0.57 -13.24
N GLY A 114 -15.99 -1.88 -13.46
CA GLY A 114 -16.50 -2.78 -12.42
C GLY A 114 -15.43 -3.35 -11.47
N TRP A 115 -14.15 -3.02 -11.66
CA TRP A 115 -13.07 -3.48 -10.80
C TRP A 115 -13.03 -2.58 -9.55
N GLY A 116 -13.55 -3.09 -8.43
CA GLY A 116 -13.62 -2.38 -7.15
C GLY A 116 -15.00 -2.30 -6.49
N GLU A 117 -16.09 -2.67 -7.18
CA GLU A 117 -17.46 -2.63 -6.63
C GLU A 117 -17.92 -3.96 -5.98
N GLU A 118 -17.10 -5.02 -6.03
CA GLU A 118 -17.41 -6.35 -5.49
C GLU A 118 -16.69 -6.67 -4.15
N SER A 119 -16.33 -5.65 -3.37
CA SER A 119 -15.75 -5.81 -2.02
C SER A 119 -16.68 -5.26 -0.94
#